data_AF-A0A7J3Z613-F1
#
_entry.id   AF-A0A7J3Z613-F1
#
_cell.length_a   1.000
_cell.length_b   1.000
_cell.length_c   1.000
_cell.angle_alpha   90.00
_cell.angle_beta   90.00
_cell.angle_gamma   90.00
#
_symmetry.space_group_name_H-M   'P 1'
#
loop_
_entity.id
_entity.type
_entity.pdbx_description
1 polymer ?
#
loop_
_entity_poly.entity_id
_entity_poly.type
_entity_poly.pdbx_seq_one_letter_code
_entity_poly.pdbx_strand_id
1 'polypeptide(L)'
;MQVKQIRSAHGVEKLVSVVARPVTVYPGGSAESVVYIDGHGVRVFLSATSSDSCIQVLDVAPVTGVIPLQVKVVIAVSATAKPGVYSIDVTIIDTRQGKAIASVKIPVYVLSSQALTGIVSDIEKLRELYKEKGIQYAVIQALSRVSTGLRFSDIKFLYELIEERRVSNGSVGDLLKRLLKKGILKHVRGFYYLVVDLRCARSVMDLKRARNGLKGAHAYLNRNPGKVHYEQGTSREVPQPIEKALKIVEKLVKEDYWVAVDFVAHVLVGIRKTGTWVLWFEDYFIYHENKTNFFHYIRSPKLSDILRELGLKPGVMMEHKNHSSEKYVIELYGSYANARRIHYLMKELGWFMYGEPLLLELSKDYFSLRELASGKVLLEHSGGGNHDNIFRVIVYPGEHIDEDNEETYFYRPSRLY
;
A
#
# COMPACT_ATOMS: atom_id res chain seq x y z
N MET A 1 26.65 3.93 1.09
CA MET A 1 28.08 3.88 0.68
C MET A 1 28.36 5.13 -0.16
N GLN A 2 29.11 6.11 0.35
CA GLN A 2 29.53 7.27 -0.43
C GLN A 2 31.02 7.11 -0.75
N VAL A 3 31.34 6.76 -2.00
CA VAL A 3 32.71 6.74 -2.51
C VAL A 3 32.93 8.08 -3.21
N LYS A 4 33.85 8.89 -2.69
CA LYS A 4 34.21 10.17 -3.32
C LYS A 4 35.60 10.04 -3.95
N GLN A 5 35.66 10.10 -5.27
CA GLN A 5 36.92 10.15 -6.01
C GLN A 5 37.47 11.57 -5.99
N ILE A 6 38.75 11.73 -5.63
CA ILE A 6 39.45 13.02 -5.73
C ILE A 6 40.78 12.79 -6.46
N ARG A 7 40.97 13.56 -7.54
CA ARG A 7 42.25 13.66 -8.26
C ARG A 7 43.20 14.58 -7.51
N SER A 8 44.44 14.14 -7.29
CA SER A 8 45.50 15.01 -6.79
C SER A 8 46.16 15.77 -7.96
N ALA A 9 46.71 16.95 -7.67
CA ALA A 9 47.42 17.79 -8.63
C ALA A 9 48.73 17.17 -9.19
N HIS A 10 49.06 15.93 -8.80
CA HIS A 10 50.26 15.21 -9.25
C HIS A 10 49.91 13.86 -9.92
N GLY A 11 48.70 13.73 -10.49
CA GLY A 11 48.36 12.61 -11.37
C GLY A 11 48.20 11.24 -10.71
N VAL A 12 48.30 11.14 -9.39
CA VAL A 12 47.97 9.90 -8.65
C VAL A 12 46.63 10.08 -7.95
N GLU A 13 45.61 9.35 -8.41
CA GLU A 13 44.30 9.22 -7.76
C GLU A 13 44.48 8.42 -6.46
N LYS A 14 44.36 9.08 -5.30
CA LYS A 14 44.30 8.40 -4.00
C LYS A 14 42.84 8.31 -3.57
N LEU A 15 42.26 7.14 -3.75
CA LEU A 15 40.91 6.82 -3.26
C LEU A 15 40.93 6.81 -1.72
N VAL A 16 40.11 7.66 -1.12
CA VAL A 16 39.79 7.60 0.32
C VAL A 16 38.34 7.16 0.44
N SER A 17 38.11 6.05 1.14
CA SER A 17 36.78 5.52 1.42
C SER A 17 36.45 5.76 2.88
N VAL A 18 35.22 6.18 3.17
CA VAL A 18 34.79 6.47 4.53
C VAL A 18 33.43 5.85 4.78
N VAL A 19 33.32 5.12 5.89
CA VAL A 19 32.09 4.45 6.31
C VAL A 19 31.85 4.71 7.77
N ALA A 20 30.68 5.25 8.11
CA ALA A 20 30.23 5.43 9.49
C ALA A 20 29.17 4.39 9.85
N ARG A 21 29.24 3.85 11.07
CA ARG A 21 28.18 3.01 11.62
C ARG A 21 27.08 3.87 12.25
N PRO A 22 25.80 3.66 11.91
CA PRO A 22 24.72 4.37 12.59
C PRO A 22 24.66 3.96 14.07
N VAL A 23 24.09 4.84 14.90
CA VAL A 23 23.88 4.59 16.33
C VAL A 23 22.42 4.73 16.71
N THR A 24 22.02 3.96 17.72
CA THR A 24 20.68 3.98 18.29
C THR A 24 20.79 4.42 19.75
N VAL A 25 20.07 5.47 20.13
CA VAL A 25 20.13 6.10 21.46
C VAL A 25 18.72 6.44 21.95
N TYR A 26 18.54 6.49 23.27
CA TYR A 26 17.32 7.01 23.90
C TYR A 26 17.53 8.44 24.39
N PRO A 27 16.48 9.26 24.49
CA PRO A 27 16.59 10.59 25.10
C PRO A 27 17.29 10.51 26.48
N GLY A 28 18.31 11.33 26.68
CA GLY A 28 19.13 11.37 27.90
C GLY A 28 20.28 10.35 27.93
N GLY A 29 20.38 9.48 26.93
CA GLY A 29 21.43 8.47 26.82
C GLY A 29 22.63 8.90 25.98
N SER A 30 23.63 8.02 25.91
CA SER A 30 24.79 8.14 25.04
C SER A 30 25.09 6.83 24.33
N ALA A 31 25.69 6.91 23.14
CA ALA A 31 26.23 5.74 22.43
C ALA A 31 27.48 6.10 21.64
N GLU A 32 28.11 5.06 21.10
CA GLU A 32 29.38 5.14 20.41
C GLU A 32 29.19 4.70 18.96
N SER A 33 29.63 5.53 18.02
CA SER A 33 29.73 5.19 16.60
C SER A 33 31.19 4.88 16.25
N VAL A 34 31.39 4.05 15.23
CA VAL A 34 32.71 3.82 14.65
C VAL A 34 32.71 4.29 13.20
N VAL A 35 33.69 5.13 12.87
CA VAL A 35 33.99 5.61 11.53
C VAL A 35 35.25 4.91 11.03
N TYR A 36 35.12 4.20 9.91
CA TYR A 36 36.20 3.52 9.23
C TYR A 36 36.66 4.40 8.08
N ILE A 37 37.95 4.71 8.06
CA ILE A 37 38.60 5.47 7.00
C ILE A 37 39.63 4.58 6.35
N ASP A 38 39.48 4.34 5.06
CA ASP A 38 40.38 3.50 4.28
C ASP A 38 41.05 4.33 3.17
N GLY A 39 42.29 3.99 2.86
CA GLY A 39 43.16 4.70 1.94
C GLY A 39 44.63 4.60 2.31
N HIS A 40 45.52 5.25 1.54
CA HIS A 40 46.96 5.01 1.62
C HIS A 40 47.77 6.12 2.29
N GLY A 41 48.11 5.92 3.58
CA GLY A 41 49.26 6.54 4.25
C GLY A 41 49.19 8.05 4.45
N VAL A 42 48.00 8.65 4.34
CA VAL A 42 47.77 10.08 4.58
C VAL A 42 47.51 10.31 6.06
N ARG A 43 48.16 11.32 6.65
CA ARG A 43 47.88 11.75 8.03
C ARG A 43 46.68 12.69 8.03
N VAL A 44 45.65 12.33 8.79
CA VAL A 44 44.37 13.02 8.81
C VAL A 44 44.03 13.56 10.20
N PHE A 45 43.24 14.62 10.22
CA PHE A 45 42.56 15.18 11.39
C PHE A 45 41.05 15.03 11.18
N LEU A 46 40.33 14.68 12.24
CA LEU A 46 38.88 14.51 12.22
C LEU A 46 38.18 15.57 13.05
N SER A 47 37.12 16.14 12.49
CA SER A 47 36.17 16.98 13.20
C SER A 47 34.79 16.37 13.08
N ALA A 48 34.07 16.25 14.21
CA ALA A 48 32.69 15.77 14.24
C ALA A 48 31.81 16.83 14.87
N THR A 49 30.77 17.26 14.17
CA THR A 49 29.83 18.30 14.63
C THR A 49 28.39 17.88 14.37
N SER A 50 27.47 18.31 15.21
CA SER A 50 26.03 18.19 14.95
C SER A 50 25.44 19.57 14.71
N SER A 51 24.52 19.66 13.75
CA SER A 51 23.68 20.84 13.54
C SER A 51 22.44 20.86 14.45
N ASP A 52 22.15 19.74 15.12
CA ASP A 52 20.98 19.59 15.97
C ASP A 52 21.32 19.87 17.43
N SER A 53 20.71 20.90 18.03
CA SER A 53 20.99 21.33 19.40
C SER A 53 20.71 20.29 20.49
N CYS A 54 19.99 19.21 20.14
CA CYS A 54 19.68 18.11 21.05
C CYS A 54 20.66 16.93 20.96
N ILE A 55 21.67 17.01 20.08
CA ILE A 55 22.70 15.99 19.88
C ILE A 55 24.07 16.63 20.14
N GLN A 56 24.88 15.99 20.98
CA GLN A 56 26.22 16.48 21.32
C GLN A 56 27.26 15.41 21.04
N VAL A 57 28.37 15.81 20.41
CA VAL A 57 29.58 14.98 20.32
C VAL A 57 30.38 15.19 21.61
N LEU A 58 30.55 14.12 22.39
CA LEU A 58 31.30 14.16 23.65
C LEU A 58 32.79 13.90 23.45
N ASP A 59 33.13 13.00 22.53
CA ASP A 59 34.51 12.60 22.28
C ASP A 59 34.70 12.07 20.85
N VAL A 60 35.91 12.23 20.32
CA VAL A 60 36.37 11.69 19.03
C VAL A 60 37.77 11.11 19.23
N ALA A 61 37.91 9.78 19.17
CA ALA A 61 39.16 9.11 19.49
C ALA A 61 39.55 8.06 18.44
N PRO A 62 40.73 8.17 17.81
CA PRO A 62 41.66 9.29 17.88
C PRO A 62 41.21 10.47 17.00
N VAL A 63 41.49 11.71 17.44
CA VAL A 63 41.25 12.94 16.65
C VAL A 63 42.18 13.03 15.43
N THR A 64 43.37 12.43 15.51
CA THR A 64 44.35 12.41 14.40
C THR A 64 44.97 11.03 14.22
N GLY A 65 45.35 10.68 13.00
CA GLY A 65 45.98 9.38 12.71
C GLY A 65 46.44 9.26 11.25
N VAL A 66 47.03 8.12 10.90
CA VAL A 66 47.39 7.78 9.51
C VAL A 66 46.40 6.76 8.99
N ILE A 67 45.83 6.99 7.80
CA ILE A 67 44.87 6.05 7.19
C ILE A 67 45.59 4.80 6.63
N PRO A 68 44.99 3.59 6.73
CA PRO A 68 43.64 3.30 7.23
C PRO A 68 43.50 3.45 8.75
N LEU A 69 42.34 3.96 9.19
CA LEU A 69 42.10 4.36 10.58
C LEU A 69 40.65 4.04 10.99
N GLN A 70 40.47 3.61 12.23
CA GLN A 70 39.17 3.52 12.88
C GLN A 70 39.06 4.60 13.94
N VAL A 71 37.96 5.35 13.92
CA VAL A 71 37.70 6.43 14.86
C VAL A 71 36.39 6.19 15.57
N LYS A 72 36.46 6.28 16.90
CA LYS A 72 35.32 6.18 17.79
C LYS A 72 34.75 7.58 18.03
N VAL A 73 33.44 7.75 17.87
CA VAL A 73 32.74 9.00 18.13
C VAL A 73 31.70 8.74 19.21
N VAL A 74 31.85 9.39 20.37
CA VAL A 74 30.93 9.28 21.50
C VAL A 74 29.89 10.38 21.40
N ILE A 75 28.63 10.00 21.47
CA ILE A 75 27.47 10.84 21.15
C ILE A 75 26.50 10.81 22.31
N ALA A 76 26.07 11.97 22.79
CA ALA A 76 25.02 12.13 23.79
C ALA A 76 23.78 12.78 23.19
N VAL A 77 22.62 12.40 23.71
CA VAL A 77 21.31 12.89 23.27
C VAL A 77 20.60 13.53 24.45
N SER A 78 20.07 14.74 24.28
CA SER A 78 19.30 15.44 25.31
C SER A 78 18.11 14.59 25.79
N ALA A 79 17.78 14.70 27.08
CA ALA A 79 16.57 14.08 27.64
C ALA A 79 15.27 14.60 27.01
N THR A 80 15.29 15.79 26.41
CA THR A 80 14.14 16.40 25.72
C THR A 80 14.11 16.11 24.21
N ALA A 81 15.08 15.35 23.69
CA ALA A 81 15.13 15.01 22.27
C ALA A 81 13.88 14.21 21.87
N LYS A 82 13.25 14.61 20.76
CA LYS A 82 12.10 13.89 20.22
C LYS A 82 12.60 12.64 19.46
N PRO A 83 11.82 11.56 19.42
CA PRO A 83 12.15 10.42 18.55
C PRO A 83 12.29 10.88 17.10
N GLY A 84 13.36 10.44 16.44
CA GLY A 84 13.76 11.05 15.18
C GLY A 84 15.08 10.51 14.63
N VAL A 85 15.37 10.92 13.39
CA VAL A 85 16.67 10.70 12.75
C VAL A 85 17.43 12.00 12.79
N TYR A 86 18.61 11.96 13.37
CA TYR A 86 19.54 13.08 13.47
C TYR A 86 20.85 12.71 12.77
N SER A 87 21.72 13.69 12.56
CA SER A 87 23.01 13.43 11.93
C SER A 87 24.17 14.16 12.61
N ILE A 88 25.32 13.50 12.59
CA ILE A 88 26.61 14.11 12.91
C ILE A 88 27.44 14.12 11.65
N ASP A 89 27.93 15.29 11.28
CA ASP A 89 28.84 15.49 10.17
C ASP A 89 30.27 15.25 10.65
N VAL A 90 30.92 14.23 10.08
CA VAL A 90 32.34 13.94 10.31
C VAL A 90 33.11 14.40 9.09
N THR A 91 34.03 15.34 9.28
CA THR A 91 34.92 15.86 8.24
C THR A 91 36.33 15.38 8.48
N ILE A 92 36.96 14.88 7.42
CA ILE A 92 38.32 14.34 7.43
C ILE A 92 39.21 15.29 6.64
N ILE A 93 40.23 15.82 7.30
CA ILE A 93 41.10 16.88 6.80
C ILE A 93 42.51 16.32 6.64
N ASP A 94 43.11 16.49 5.47
CA ASP A 94 44.54 16.19 5.28
C ASP A 94 45.35 17.22 6.07
N THR A 95 46.11 16.75 7.06
CA THR A 95 46.92 17.60 7.94
C THR A 95 48.04 18.34 7.21
N ARG A 96 48.50 17.85 6.05
CA ARG A 96 49.54 18.50 5.26
C ARG A 96 48.99 19.63 4.39
N GLN A 97 47.78 19.44 3.86
CA GLN A 97 47.17 20.38 2.91
C GLN A 97 46.14 21.31 3.58
N GLY A 98 45.72 21.02 4.81
CA GLY A 98 44.64 21.74 5.50
C GLY A 98 43.28 21.59 4.82
N LYS A 99 43.14 20.66 3.86
CA LYS A 99 41.95 20.53 3.01
C LYS A 99 41.11 19.35 3.44
N ALA A 100 39.78 19.53 3.47
CA ALA A 100 38.84 18.44 3.64
C ALA A 100 38.96 17.45 2.46
N ILE A 101 39.33 16.22 2.75
CA ILE A 101 39.50 15.15 1.75
C ILE A 101 38.29 14.22 1.70
N ALA A 102 37.52 14.12 2.78
CA ALA A 102 36.28 13.36 2.80
C ALA A 102 35.34 13.86 3.91
N SER A 103 34.06 13.54 3.77
CA SER A 103 33.08 13.72 4.84
C SER A 103 32.09 12.56 4.84
N VAL A 104 31.56 12.25 6.02
CA VAL A 104 30.54 11.22 6.21
C VAL A 104 29.54 11.67 7.25
N LYS A 105 28.27 11.31 7.07
CA LYS A 105 27.23 11.51 8.07
C LYS A 105 27.09 10.26 8.92
N ILE A 106 27.14 10.40 10.23
CA ILE A 106 26.71 9.35 11.17
C ILE A 106 25.21 9.53 11.41
N PRO A 107 24.36 8.58 11.02
CA PRO A 107 22.94 8.60 11.40
C PRO A 107 22.79 8.29 12.89
N VAL A 108 22.04 9.13 13.60
CA VAL A 108 21.69 8.96 15.01
C VAL A 108 20.18 8.73 15.10
N TYR A 109 19.79 7.50 15.47
CA TYR A 109 18.39 7.13 15.65
C TYR A 109 17.99 7.29 17.11
N VAL A 110 17.17 8.31 17.39
CA VAL A 110 16.63 8.54 18.74
C VAL A 110 15.29 7.81 18.85
N LEU A 111 15.22 6.82 19.75
CA LEU A 111 14.04 5.95 19.89
C LEU A 111 13.21 6.28 21.13
N SER A 112 11.90 6.14 21.01
CA SER A 112 10.93 6.20 22.12
C SER A 112 10.67 4.86 22.80
N SER A 113 11.18 3.76 22.25
CA SER A 113 10.85 2.41 22.71
C SER A 113 11.98 1.42 22.42
N GLN A 114 12.28 0.56 23.40
CA GLN A 114 13.22 -0.56 23.25
C GLN A 114 12.76 -1.60 22.23
N ALA A 115 11.45 -1.71 21.98
CA ALA A 115 10.92 -2.62 20.96
C ALA A 115 11.44 -2.31 19.55
N LEU A 116 11.87 -1.06 19.30
CA LEU A 116 12.37 -0.63 18.00
C LEU A 116 13.85 -0.95 17.78
N THR A 117 14.65 -1.21 18.83
CA THR A 117 16.11 -1.37 18.70
C THR A 117 16.49 -2.51 17.76
N GLY A 118 15.89 -3.69 17.94
CA GLY A 118 16.15 -4.86 17.08
C GLY A 118 15.61 -4.73 15.66
N ILE A 119 14.65 -3.83 15.45
CA ILE A 119 14.12 -3.53 14.12
C ILE A 119 15.07 -2.57 13.39
N VAL A 120 15.53 -1.52 14.08
CA VAL A 120 16.40 -0.46 13.52
C VAL A 120 17.80 -0.98 13.20
N SER A 121 18.31 -1.97 13.93
CA SER A 121 19.60 -2.61 13.61
C SER A 121 19.63 -3.27 12.22
N ASP A 122 18.46 -3.60 11.68
CA ASP A 122 18.27 -4.27 10.39
C ASP A 122 17.56 -3.38 9.36
N ILE A 123 17.61 -2.05 9.55
CA ILE A 123 16.83 -1.11 8.74
C ILE A 123 17.15 -1.19 7.25
N GLU A 124 18.40 -1.47 6.87
CA GLU A 124 18.80 -1.64 5.47
C GLU A 124 18.10 -2.83 4.81
N LYS A 125 17.93 -3.95 5.52
CA LYS A 125 17.14 -5.08 5.01
C LYS A 125 15.67 -4.69 4.82
N LEU A 126 15.13 -3.87 5.71
CA LEU A 126 13.75 -3.37 5.56
C LEU A 126 13.62 -2.40 4.38
N ARG A 127 14.65 -1.60 4.09
CA ARG A 127 14.72 -0.72 2.90
C ARG A 127 14.82 -1.53 1.61
N GLU A 128 15.61 -2.60 1.59
CA GLU A 128 15.66 -3.53 0.47
C GLU A 128 14.30 -4.19 0.23
N LEU A 129 13.67 -4.69 1.29
CA LEU A 129 12.31 -5.24 1.23
C LEU A 129 11.28 -4.20 0.79
N TYR A 130 11.44 -2.93 1.17
CA TYR A 130 10.59 -1.85 0.67
C TYR A 130 10.76 -1.65 -0.83
N LYS A 131 11.99 -1.63 -1.36
CA LYS A 131 12.24 -1.53 -2.80
C LYS A 131 11.67 -2.72 -3.57
N GLU A 132 11.75 -3.91 -2.99
CA GLU A 132 11.30 -5.16 -3.62
C GLU A 132 9.77 -5.36 -3.53
N LYS A 133 9.18 -5.08 -2.38
CA LYS A 133 7.82 -5.51 -2.01
C LYS A 133 6.93 -4.39 -1.47
N GLY A 134 7.48 -3.18 -1.36
CA GLY A 134 6.78 -1.97 -0.95
C GLY A 134 6.54 -1.86 0.56
N ILE A 135 6.02 -0.68 0.96
CA ILE A 135 6.14 -0.23 2.36
C ILE A 135 5.27 -1.03 3.32
N GLN A 136 4.11 -1.49 2.85
CA GLN A 136 3.22 -2.32 3.63
C GLN A 136 3.92 -3.60 4.09
N TYR A 137 4.65 -4.25 3.18
CA TYR A 137 5.38 -5.46 3.49
C TYR A 137 6.53 -5.19 4.47
N ALA A 138 7.29 -4.12 4.25
CA ALA A 138 8.41 -3.77 5.13
C ALA A 138 7.94 -3.47 6.57
N VAL A 139 6.83 -2.75 6.73
CA VAL A 139 6.21 -2.46 8.04
C VAL A 139 5.70 -3.73 8.72
N ILE A 140 5.06 -4.65 7.98
CA ILE A 140 4.63 -5.93 8.54
C ILE A 140 5.80 -6.82 8.93
N GLN A 141 6.85 -6.86 8.11
CA GLN A 141 8.07 -7.60 8.43
C GLN A 141 8.74 -7.06 9.69
N ALA A 142 8.72 -5.74 9.90
CA ALA A 142 9.20 -5.14 11.13
C ALA A 142 8.32 -5.50 12.34
N LEU A 143 6.99 -5.38 12.21
CA LEU A 143 6.03 -5.75 13.26
C LEU A 143 6.12 -7.23 13.66
N SER A 144 6.43 -8.13 12.73
CA SER A 144 6.62 -9.56 13.04
C SER A 144 7.81 -9.87 13.95
N ARG A 145 8.76 -8.93 14.09
CA ARG A 145 9.97 -9.10 14.91
C ARG A 145 9.79 -8.65 16.35
N VAL A 146 8.64 -8.07 16.67
CA VAL A 146 8.30 -7.62 18.02
C VAL A 146 7.11 -8.42 18.53
N SER A 147 7.28 -9.02 19.71
CA SER A 147 6.19 -9.69 20.43
C SER A 147 5.23 -8.69 21.07
N THR A 148 5.71 -7.47 21.32
CA THR A 148 4.92 -6.34 21.82
C THR A 148 4.40 -5.49 20.65
N GLY A 149 3.12 -5.11 20.69
CA GLY A 149 2.54 -4.20 19.71
C GLY A 149 3.24 -2.84 19.70
N LEU A 150 3.14 -2.11 18.59
CA LEU A 150 3.74 -0.78 18.42
C LEU A 150 2.70 0.31 18.45
N ARG A 151 3.04 1.49 18.98
CA ARG A 151 2.17 2.67 18.92
C ARG A 151 2.19 3.26 17.51
N PHE A 152 1.20 4.09 17.21
CA PHE A 152 1.17 4.85 15.96
C PHE A 152 2.47 5.64 15.71
N SER A 153 2.99 6.33 16.73
CA SER A 153 4.24 7.10 16.64
C SER A 153 5.45 6.24 16.30
N ASP A 154 5.53 5.04 16.86
CA ASP A 154 6.62 4.09 16.65
C ASP A 154 6.56 3.53 15.21
N ILE A 155 5.35 3.24 14.70
CA ILE A 155 5.14 2.79 13.32
C ILE A 155 5.41 3.91 12.31
N LYS A 156 4.99 5.14 12.61
CA LYS A 156 5.30 6.31 11.76
C LYS A 156 6.81 6.50 11.66
N PHE A 157 7.49 6.47 12.79
CA PHE A 157 8.95 6.61 12.82
C PHE A 157 9.63 5.52 12.00
N LEU A 158 9.20 4.26 12.15
CA LEU A 158 9.68 3.15 11.32
C LEU A 158 9.42 3.37 9.82
N TYR A 159 8.23 3.83 9.46
CA TYR A 159 7.88 4.13 8.07
C TYR A 159 8.85 5.18 7.51
N GLU A 160 9.05 6.30 8.22
CA GLU A 160 9.95 7.38 7.80
C GLU A 160 11.41 6.92 7.68
N LEU A 161 11.85 5.99 8.55
CA LEU A 161 13.17 5.36 8.46
C LEU A 161 13.34 4.49 7.20
N ILE A 162 12.30 3.73 6.83
CA ILE A 162 12.29 2.85 5.65
C ILE A 162 12.20 3.68 4.37
N GLU A 163 11.38 4.74 4.35
CA GLU A 163 11.14 5.57 3.18
C GLU A 163 12.19 6.69 3.00
N GLU A 164 13.04 6.91 4.01
CA GLU A 164 14.09 7.95 4.02
C GLU A 164 13.57 9.38 3.85
N ARG A 165 12.29 9.61 4.19
CA ARG A 165 11.64 10.93 4.14
C ARG A 165 10.61 11.06 5.23
N ARG A 166 10.18 12.30 5.48
CA ARG A 166 9.02 12.57 6.35
C ARG A 166 7.73 12.13 5.66
N VAL A 167 6.83 11.56 6.47
CA VAL A 167 5.56 11.02 6.00
C VAL A 167 4.43 11.63 6.81
N SER A 168 3.33 11.96 6.13
CA SER A 168 2.16 12.52 6.80
C SER A 168 1.50 11.49 7.72
N ASN A 169 0.89 11.96 8.81
CA ASN A 169 0.09 11.09 9.68
C ASN A 169 -1.05 10.41 8.91
N GLY A 170 -1.62 11.08 7.90
CA GLY A 170 -2.67 10.52 7.04
C GLY A 170 -2.18 9.26 6.30
N SER A 171 -1.01 9.33 5.66
CA SER A 171 -0.45 8.19 4.91
C SER A 171 -0.21 6.95 5.79
N VAL A 172 0.30 7.15 7.01
CA VAL A 172 0.48 6.07 7.99
C VAL A 172 -0.87 5.57 8.50
N GLY A 173 -1.81 6.48 8.75
CA GLY A 173 -3.19 6.17 9.14
C GLY A 173 -3.92 5.32 8.11
N ASP A 174 -3.81 5.65 6.82
CA ASP A 174 -4.43 4.91 5.72
C ASP A 174 -3.81 3.52 5.56
N LEU A 175 -2.47 3.41 5.68
CA LEU A 175 -1.80 2.11 5.73
C LEU A 175 -2.37 1.24 6.86
N LEU A 176 -2.42 1.79 8.08
CA LEU A 176 -2.88 1.06 9.26
C LEU A 176 -4.38 0.71 9.17
N LYS A 177 -5.22 1.62 8.70
CA LYS A 177 -6.65 1.39 8.47
C LYS A 177 -6.88 0.25 7.48
N ARG A 178 -6.11 0.22 6.39
CA ARG A 178 -6.15 -0.89 5.42
C ARG A 178 -5.71 -2.21 6.04
N LEU A 179 -4.63 -2.20 6.82
CA LEU A 179 -4.12 -3.39 7.50
C LEU A 179 -5.09 -3.93 8.57
N LEU A 180 -5.78 -3.05 9.28
CA LEU A 180 -6.86 -3.39 10.22
C LEU A 180 -8.06 -3.98 9.48
N LYS A 181 -8.54 -3.34 8.40
CA LYS A 181 -9.66 -3.84 7.58
C LYS A 181 -9.36 -5.23 6.99
N LYS A 182 -8.10 -5.50 6.67
CA LYS A 182 -7.61 -6.79 6.15
C LYS A 182 -7.41 -7.86 7.24
N GLY A 183 -7.66 -7.54 8.52
CA GLY A 183 -7.44 -8.47 9.63
C GLY A 183 -5.97 -8.81 9.91
N ILE A 184 -5.02 -8.11 9.28
CA ILE A 184 -3.58 -8.34 9.47
C ILE A 184 -3.14 -7.77 10.82
N LEU A 185 -3.72 -6.62 11.19
CA LEU A 185 -3.46 -5.95 12.47
C LEU A 185 -4.70 -5.96 13.36
N LYS A 186 -4.47 -5.84 14.68
CA LYS A 186 -5.47 -5.50 15.69
C LYS A 186 -5.00 -4.29 16.48
N HIS A 187 -5.91 -3.38 16.78
CA HIS A 187 -5.64 -2.23 17.63
C HIS A 187 -6.21 -2.47 19.03
N VAL A 188 -5.35 -2.47 20.06
CA VAL A 188 -5.74 -2.67 21.46
C VAL A 188 -5.01 -1.66 22.32
N ARG A 189 -5.76 -0.85 23.09
CA ARG A 189 -5.22 0.11 24.07
C ARG A 189 -4.10 1.01 23.53
N GLY A 190 -4.21 1.49 22.29
CA GLY A 190 -3.23 2.39 21.66
C GLY A 190 -2.06 1.69 20.95
N PHE A 191 -2.05 0.36 20.91
CA PHE A 191 -1.01 -0.43 20.26
C PHE A 191 -1.58 -1.26 19.10
N TYR A 192 -0.80 -1.38 18.04
CA TYR A 192 -1.08 -2.22 16.89
C TYR A 192 -0.28 -3.52 16.99
N TYR A 193 -1.00 -4.63 16.89
CA TYR A 193 -0.44 -5.98 16.98
C TYR A 193 -0.62 -6.70 15.65
N LEU A 194 0.40 -7.46 15.25
CA LEU A 194 0.28 -8.41 14.17
C LEU A 194 -0.53 -9.62 14.66
N VAL A 195 -1.61 -9.96 13.95
CA VAL A 195 -2.54 -11.04 14.36
C VAL A 195 -2.32 -12.31 13.55
N VAL A 196 -1.61 -12.20 12.43
CA VAL A 196 -1.36 -13.27 11.47
C VAL A 196 0.12 -13.44 11.24
N ASP A 197 0.58 -14.64 10.93
CA ASP A 197 2.00 -14.84 10.58
C ASP A 197 2.37 -14.13 9.26
N LEU A 198 3.67 -14.04 8.98
CA LEU A 198 4.18 -13.37 7.79
C LEU A 198 3.72 -14.03 6.47
N ARG A 199 3.49 -15.35 6.42
CA ARG A 199 3.03 -16.03 5.22
C ARG A 199 1.57 -15.67 4.95
N CYS A 200 0.74 -15.66 5.99
CA CYS A 200 -0.65 -15.27 5.94
C CYS A 200 -0.81 -13.78 5.64
N ALA A 201 0.00 -12.92 6.25
CA ALA A 201 0.03 -11.50 5.89
C ALA A 201 0.38 -11.31 4.40
N ARG A 202 1.35 -12.07 3.87
CA ARG A 202 1.77 -11.98 2.46
C ARG A 202 0.68 -12.33 1.45
N SER A 203 -0.18 -13.30 1.75
CA SER A 203 -1.28 -13.67 0.84
C SER A 203 -2.38 -12.61 0.78
N VAL A 204 -2.50 -11.77 1.82
CA VAL A 204 -3.50 -10.71 1.93
C VAL A 204 -2.94 -9.31 1.57
N MET A 205 -1.62 -9.15 1.61
CA MET A 205 -0.91 -7.93 1.21
C MET A 205 -0.80 -7.79 -0.31
N ASP A 206 -1.16 -6.62 -0.84
CA ASP A 206 -1.07 -6.34 -2.28
C ASP A 206 0.34 -5.83 -2.63
N LEU A 207 1.27 -6.78 -2.85
CA LEU A 207 2.69 -6.49 -3.10
C LEU A 207 2.92 -5.71 -4.42
N LYS A 208 2.00 -5.82 -5.38
CA LYS A 208 2.06 -5.06 -6.65
C LYS A 208 1.64 -3.60 -6.42
N ARG A 209 0.63 -3.33 -5.59
CA ARG A 209 0.23 -1.97 -5.17
C ARG A 209 1.32 -1.25 -4.40
N ALA A 210 2.03 -1.93 -3.52
CA ALA A 210 3.10 -1.32 -2.72
C ALA A 210 4.32 -0.91 -3.57
N ARG A 211 4.58 -1.59 -4.70
CA ARG A 211 5.56 -1.17 -5.72
C ARG A 211 5.04 -0.03 -6.61
N ASN A 212 3.74 0.01 -6.89
CA ASN A 212 3.12 1.09 -7.69
C ASN A 212 2.97 2.40 -6.89
N GLY A 213 2.73 2.35 -5.59
CA GLY A 213 2.74 3.55 -4.72
C GLY A 213 4.10 4.25 -4.68
N LEU A 214 5.19 3.52 -4.91
CA LEU A 214 6.54 4.06 -5.14
C LEU A 214 6.59 4.92 -6.42
N LYS A 215 5.96 4.44 -7.51
CA LYS A 215 5.85 5.19 -8.78
C LYS A 215 4.88 6.37 -8.68
N GLY A 216 3.75 6.21 -7.98
CA GLY A 216 2.76 7.28 -7.74
C GLY A 216 3.31 8.41 -6.87
N ALA A 217 4.05 8.09 -5.79
CA ALA A 217 4.73 9.07 -4.97
C ALA A 217 5.81 9.85 -5.74
N HIS A 218 6.51 9.21 -6.67
CA HIS A 218 7.45 9.88 -7.57
C HIS A 218 6.75 10.80 -8.59
N ALA A 219 5.54 10.43 -9.05
CA ALA A 219 4.74 11.27 -9.96
C ALA A 219 4.08 12.46 -9.25
N TYR A 220 3.67 12.30 -7.98
CA TYR A 220 3.07 13.36 -7.16
C TYR A 220 4.05 14.49 -6.84
N LEU A 221 5.36 14.20 -6.76
CA LEU A 221 6.41 15.23 -6.58
C LEU A 221 6.49 16.24 -7.75
N ASN A 222 5.87 15.95 -8.90
CA ASN A 222 5.88 16.80 -10.09
C ASN A 222 4.56 17.55 -10.33
N ARG A 223 3.62 17.58 -9.38
CA ARG A 223 2.34 18.31 -9.54
C ARG A 223 2.01 19.18 -8.33
N ASN A 224 1.75 20.47 -8.59
CA ASN A 224 1.10 21.37 -7.66
C ASN A 224 -0.38 20.95 -7.46
N PRO A 225 -0.85 20.76 -6.22
CA PRO A 225 -2.23 20.34 -5.97
C PRO A 225 -3.15 21.56 -5.84
N GLY A 226 -4.06 21.72 -6.81
CA GLY A 226 -5.25 22.56 -6.66
C GLY A 226 -6.34 21.76 -5.94
N LYS A 227 -6.83 22.29 -4.82
CA LYS A 227 -7.96 21.73 -4.06
C LYS A 227 -9.28 22.01 -4.78
N VAL A 228 -10.19 21.03 -4.80
CA VAL A 228 -11.62 21.28 -5.01
C VAL A 228 -12.42 20.40 -4.04
N HIS A 229 -13.30 21.03 -3.26
CA HIS A 229 -14.37 20.37 -2.50
C HIS A 229 -15.65 20.36 -3.34
N TYR A 230 -16.49 19.33 -3.18
CA TYR A 230 -17.91 19.42 -3.56
C TYR A 230 -18.79 18.73 -2.52
N GLU A 231 -19.93 19.40 -2.28
CA GLU A 231 -20.98 19.09 -1.32
C GLU A 231 -21.91 17.98 -1.81
N GLN A 232 -22.51 17.27 -0.84
CA GLN A 232 -23.56 16.27 -1.04
C GLN A 232 -24.89 16.96 -1.36
N GLY A 233 -25.52 16.54 -2.47
CA GLY A 233 -26.90 16.90 -2.81
C GLY A 233 -27.79 15.66 -2.91
N THR A 234 -28.83 15.62 -2.08
CA THR A 234 -29.95 14.65 -2.14
C THR A 234 -31.01 15.08 -3.15
N SER A 235 -31.39 14.21 -4.09
CA SER A 235 -32.78 13.86 -4.50
C SER A 235 -32.90 13.42 -5.97
N ARG A 236 -33.36 12.17 -6.14
CA ARG A 236 -34.27 11.59 -7.16
C ARG A 236 -34.30 12.17 -8.59
N GLU A 237 -33.46 11.58 -9.44
CA GLU A 237 -33.79 10.97 -10.74
C GLU A 237 -32.63 10.02 -11.08
N VAL A 238 -32.86 8.94 -11.83
CA VAL A 238 -31.75 8.09 -12.30
C VAL A 238 -30.97 8.93 -13.33
N PRO A 239 -29.67 9.23 -13.15
CA PRO A 239 -28.96 10.05 -14.12
C PRO A 239 -29.01 9.46 -15.53
N GLN A 240 -29.16 10.33 -16.54
CA GLN A 240 -29.22 9.93 -17.95
C GLN A 240 -28.17 8.89 -18.39
N PRO A 241 -26.90 8.93 -17.94
CA PRO A 241 -25.93 7.89 -18.30
C PRO A 241 -26.34 6.48 -17.85
N ILE A 242 -26.96 6.36 -16.67
CA ILE A 242 -27.47 5.09 -16.16
C ILE A 242 -28.74 4.69 -16.94
N GLU A 243 -29.64 5.63 -17.22
CA GLU A 243 -30.83 5.34 -18.04
C GLU A 243 -30.47 4.84 -19.44
N LYS A 244 -29.48 5.46 -20.10
CA LYS A 244 -28.98 5.00 -21.40
C LYS A 244 -28.46 3.56 -21.31
N ALA A 245 -27.70 3.23 -20.26
CA ALA A 245 -27.23 1.87 -20.03
C ALA A 245 -28.40 0.89 -19.85
N LEU A 246 -29.40 1.25 -19.05
CA LEU A 246 -30.59 0.41 -18.80
C LEU A 246 -31.44 0.19 -20.05
N LYS A 247 -31.59 1.19 -20.93
CA LYS A 247 -32.28 1.03 -22.22
C LYS A 247 -31.58 0.00 -23.13
N ILE A 248 -30.25 -0.03 -23.09
CA ILE A 248 -29.47 -1.03 -23.83
C ILE A 248 -29.67 -2.41 -23.23
N VAL A 249 -29.67 -2.53 -21.90
CA VAL A 249 -30.00 -3.79 -21.23
C VAL A 249 -31.39 -4.28 -21.65
N GLU A 250 -32.41 -3.42 -21.61
CA GLU A 250 -33.78 -3.79 -22.01
C GLU A 250 -33.85 -4.33 -23.44
N LYS A 251 -33.12 -3.68 -24.36
CA LYS A 251 -33.01 -4.14 -25.75
C LYS A 251 -32.33 -5.50 -25.83
N LEU A 252 -31.18 -5.65 -25.16
CA LEU A 252 -30.39 -6.88 -25.20
C LEU A 252 -31.12 -8.07 -24.60
N VAL A 253 -31.87 -7.89 -23.50
CA VAL A 253 -32.66 -8.99 -22.91
C VAL A 253 -33.64 -9.59 -23.92
N LYS A 254 -34.21 -8.77 -24.81
CA LYS A 254 -35.14 -9.21 -25.85
C LYS A 254 -34.45 -9.88 -27.05
N GLU A 255 -33.18 -9.56 -27.31
CA GLU A 255 -32.41 -10.05 -28.45
C GLU A 255 -31.54 -11.27 -28.08
N ASP A 256 -30.69 -11.13 -27.07
CA ASP A 256 -29.78 -12.15 -26.55
C ASP A 256 -29.55 -11.93 -25.04
N TYR A 257 -30.17 -12.80 -24.26
CA TYR A 257 -30.10 -12.77 -22.79
C TYR A 257 -28.66 -12.77 -22.26
N TRP A 258 -27.77 -13.61 -22.79
CA TRP A 258 -26.43 -13.74 -22.25
C TRP A 258 -25.53 -12.57 -22.63
N VAL A 259 -25.76 -11.95 -23.79
CA VAL A 259 -25.12 -10.67 -24.15
C VAL A 259 -25.62 -9.55 -23.22
N ALA A 260 -26.88 -9.56 -22.81
CA ALA A 260 -27.40 -8.62 -21.81
C ALA A 260 -26.71 -8.81 -20.45
N VAL A 261 -26.55 -10.07 -19.99
CA VAL A 261 -25.83 -10.40 -18.76
C VAL A 261 -24.37 -9.94 -18.82
N ASP A 262 -23.68 -10.16 -19.95
CA ASP A 262 -22.29 -9.72 -20.15
C ASP A 262 -22.17 -8.17 -20.12
N PHE A 263 -23.10 -7.47 -20.75
CA PHE A 263 -23.15 -6.01 -20.72
C PHE A 263 -23.35 -5.49 -19.29
N VAL A 264 -24.30 -6.07 -18.54
CA VAL A 264 -24.57 -5.72 -17.14
C VAL A 264 -23.34 -5.98 -16.27
N ALA A 265 -22.67 -7.12 -16.45
CA ALA A 265 -21.46 -7.49 -15.72
C ALA A 265 -20.40 -6.38 -15.81
N HIS A 266 -20.16 -5.87 -17.01
CA HIS A 266 -19.07 -4.94 -17.26
C HIS A 266 -19.42 -3.46 -17.05
N VAL A 267 -20.70 -3.08 -17.21
CA VAL A 267 -21.14 -1.68 -17.16
C VAL A 267 -21.74 -1.32 -15.80
N LEU A 268 -22.68 -2.13 -15.28
CA LEU A 268 -23.44 -1.82 -14.07
C LEU A 268 -22.82 -2.44 -12.83
N VAL A 269 -22.38 -3.71 -12.91
CA VAL A 269 -21.67 -4.39 -11.81
C VAL A 269 -20.21 -3.95 -11.73
N GLY A 270 -19.66 -3.40 -12.82
CA GLY A 270 -18.32 -2.80 -12.83
C GLY A 270 -17.17 -3.81 -12.97
N ILE A 271 -17.46 -5.04 -13.40
CA ILE A 271 -16.48 -6.12 -13.56
C ILE A 271 -15.54 -5.79 -14.71
N ARG A 272 -14.23 -5.99 -14.56
CA ARG A 272 -13.27 -5.77 -15.66
C ARG A 272 -13.56 -6.71 -16.84
N LYS A 273 -13.10 -6.36 -18.04
CA LYS A 273 -13.18 -7.23 -19.24
C LYS A 273 -12.70 -8.66 -18.97
N THR A 274 -11.66 -8.80 -18.15
CA THR A 274 -11.12 -10.12 -17.81
C THR A 274 -11.85 -10.81 -16.66
N GLY A 275 -12.72 -10.13 -15.90
CA GLY A 275 -13.43 -10.71 -14.77
C GLY A 275 -14.62 -11.56 -15.19
N THR A 276 -15.31 -12.16 -14.22
CA THR A 276 -16.44 -13.06 -14.45
C THR A 276 -17.51 -12.81 -13.40
N TRP A 277 -18.73 -12.50 -13.82
CA TRP A 277 -19.89 -12.50 -12.94
C TRP A 277 -20.24 -13.96 -12.61
N VAL A 278 -20.13 -14.32 -11.33
CA VAL A 278 -20.28 -15.71 -10.88
C VAL A 278 -21.72 -15.99 -10.48
N LEU A 279 -22.29 -15.15 -9.62
CA LEU A 279 -23.62 -15.35 -9.06
C LEU A 279 -24.35 -14.03 -8.87
N TRP A 280 -25.66 -14.06 -9.11
CA TRP A 280 -26.60 -13.08 -8.58
C TRP A 280 -27.67 -13.79 -7.75
N PHE A 281 -27.87 -13.38 -6.50
CA PHE A 281 -28.95 -13.86 -5.65
C PHE A 281 -29.43 -12.75 -4.73
N GLU A 282 -30.75 -12.61 -4.55
CA GLU A 282 -31.36 -11.47 -3.86
C GLU A 282 -30.72 -10.16 -4.36
N ASP A 283 -30.01 -9.45 -3.48
CA ASP A 283 -29.33 -8.20 -3.76
C ASP A 283 -27.82 -8.38 -3.99
N TYR A 284 -27.29 -9.60 -3.89
CA TYR A 284 -25.86 -9.90 -3.94
C TYR A 284 -25.40 -10.19 -5.36
N PHE A 285 -24.37 -9.46 -5.79
CA PHE A 285 -23.69 -9.63 -7.07
C PHE A 285 -22.27 -10.10 -6.80
N ILE A 286 -22.00 -11.39 -6.99
CA ILE A 286 -20.71 -12.02 -6.71
C ILE A 286 -19.94 -12.22 -8.01
N TYR A 287 -18.69 -11.79 -8.05
CA TYR A 287 -17.86 -11.90 -9.24
C TYR A 287 -16.41 -12.24 -8.92
N HIS A 288 -15.72 -12.83 -9.88
CA HIS A 288 -14.31 -13.22 -9.80
C HIS A 288 -13.47 -12.28 -10.67
N GLU A 289 -12.44 -11.70 -10.07
CA GLU A 289 -11.49 -10.81 -10.75
C GLU A 289 -10.23 -11.58 -11.13
N ASN A 290 -10.17 -12.11 -12.36
CA ASN A 290 -9.07 -12.94 -12.87
C ASN A 290 -7.68 -12.32 -12.67
N LYS A 291 -7.53 -11.00 -12.76
CA LYS A 291 -6.22 -10.33 -12.59
C LYS A 291 -5.65 -10.50 -11.18
N THR A 292 -6.53 -10.58 -10.18
CA THR A 292 -6.17 -10.65 -8.76
C THR A 292 -6.44 -12.01 -8.14
N ASN A 293 -7.21 -12.83 -8.84
CA ASN A 293 -7.72 -14.11 -8.40
C ASN A 293 -8.61 -14.02 -7.13
N PHE A 294 -9.21 -12.85 -6.87
CA PHE A 294 -10.14 -12.65 -5.76
C PHE A 294 -11.60 -12.72 -6.21
N PHE A 295 -12.44 -13.18 -5.30
CA PHE A 295 -13.89 -13.07 -5.42
C PHE A 295 -14.35 -11.84 -4.66
N HIS A 296 -15.27 -11.10 -5.26
CA HIS A 296 -15.81 -9.85 -4.75
C HIS A 296 -17.32 -9.93 -4.74
N TYR A 297 -17.95 -9.15 -3.87
CA TYR A 297 -19.38 -8.92 -3.97
C TYR A 297 -19.74 -7.46 -3.72
N ILE A 298 -20.83 -7.05 -4.36
CA ILE A 298 -21.56 -5.82 -4.07
C ILE A 298 -23.00 -6.19 -3.72
N ARG A 299 -23.63 -5.42 -2.82
CA ARG A 299 -25.04 -5.57 -2.51
C ARG A 299 -25.84 -4.38 -3.04
N SER A 300 -26.88 -4.61 -3.84
CA SER A 300 -27.71 -3.55 -4.40
C SER A 300 -29.17 -3.99 -4.59
N PRO A 301 -30.06 -3.67 -3.63
CA PRO A 301 -31.49 -3.90 -3.78
C PRO A 301 -32.03 -3.17 -5.01
N LYS A 302 -31.64 -1.90 -5.17
CA LYS A 302 -32.08 -1.06 -6.27
C LYS A 302 -31.69 -1.60 -7.65
N LEU A 303 -30.43 -2.01 -7.84
CA LEU A 303 -30.01 -2.60 -9.12
C LEU A 303 -30.71 -3.95 -9.33
N SER A 304 -30.84 -4.76 -8.28
CA SER A 304 -31.51 -6.05 -8.36
C SER A 304 -32.97 -5.91 -8.82
N ASP A 305 -33.73 -4.99 -8.23
CA ASP A 305 -35.13 -4.75 -8.61
C ASP A 305 -35.25 -4.30 -10.06
N ILE A 306 -34.42 -3.33 -10.49
CA ILE A 306 -34.38 -2.86 -11.88
C ILE A 306 -34.05 -4.01 -12.85
N LEU A 307 -33.06 -4.85 -12.55
CA LEU A 307 -32.68 -5.95 -13.43
C LEU A 307 -33.80 -7.00 -13.54
N ARG A 308 -34.54 -7.26 -12.46
CA ARG A 308 -35.72 -8.14 -12.50
C ARG A 308 -36.85 -7.54 -13.34
N GLU A 309 -37.13 -6.24 -13.20
CA GLU A 309 -38.11 -5.52 -14.01
C GLU A 309 -37.75 -5.55 -15.50
N LEU A 310 -36.45 -5.48 -15.82
CA LEU A 310 -35.93 -5.59 -17.19
C LEU A 310 -35.93 -7.02 -17.73
N GLY A 311 -36.28 -8.02 -16.92
CA GLY A 311 -36.42 -9.43 -17.33
C GLY A 311 -35.19 -10.31 -17.09
N LEU A 312 -34.14 -9.83 -16.42
CA LEU A 312 -33.03 -10.68 -15.99
C LEU A 312 -33.42 -11.52 -14.76
N LYS A 313 -32.89 -12.74 -14.68
CA LYS A 313 -33.20 -13.69 -13.61
C LYS A 313 -31.96 -13.92 -12.72
N PRO A 314 -32.09 -13.89 -11.39
CA PRO A 314 -31.03 -14.31 -10.48
C PRO A 314 -30.60 -15.76 -10.76
N GLY A 315 -29.33 -16.07 -10.49
CA GLY A 315 -28.76 -17.38 -10.76
C GLY A 315 -27.25 -17.35 -10.96
N VAL A 316 -26.72 -18.45 -11.50
CA VAL A 316 -25.32 -18.57 -11.91
C VAL A 316 -25.12 -17.80 -13.21
N MET A 317 -24.16 -16.89 -13.22
CA MET A 317 -23.97 -15.92 -14.31
C MET A 317 -22.79 -16.24 -15.24
N MET A 318 -21.98 -17.25 -14.91
CA MET A 318 -20.67 -17.50 -15.53
C MET A 318 -20.70 -17.69 -17.07
N GLU A 319 -21.84 -18.10 -17.63
CA GLU A 319 -22.00 -18.33 -19.07
C GLU A 319 -21.87 -17.04 -19.90
N HIS A 320 -22.04 -15.88 -19.28
CA HIS A 320 -21.94 -14.57 -19.94
C HIS A 320 -20.61 -14.38 -20.71
N LYS A 321 -19.53 -15.02 -20.25
CA LYS A 321 -18.19 -14.93 -20.88
C LYS A 321 -18.14 -15.45 -22.31
N ASN A 322 -19.07 -16.33 -22.67
CA ASN A 322 -19.15 -16.90 -24.01
C ASN A 322 -19.96 -16.01 -24.96
N HIS A 323 -20.57 -14.92 -24.45
CA HIS A 323 -21.51 -14.05 -25.14
C HIS A 323 -21.09 -12.58 -25.01
N SER A 324 -19.99 -12.22 -25.70
CA SER A 324 -19.37 -10.90 -25.57
C SER A 324 -20.29 -9.74 -25.98
N SER A 325 -20.45 -8.78 -25.07
CA SER A 325 -21.11 -7.49 -25.29
C SER A 325 -20.16 -6.40 -25.82
N GLU A 326 -18.92 -6.75 -26.18
CA GLU A 326 -17.84 -5.81 -26.51
C GLU A 326 -18.26 -4.75 -27.54
N LYS A 327 -18.99 -5.16 -28.58
CA LYS A 327 -19.49 -4.23 -29.61
C LYS A 327 -20.25 -3.06 -28.99
N TYR A 328 -21.20 -3.34 -28.09
CA TYR A 328 -22.03 -2.32 -27.43
C TYR A 328 -21.20 -1.48 -26.46
N VAL A 329 -20.28 -2.11 -25.72
CA VAL A 329 -19.39 -1.41 -24.78
C VAL A 329 -18.48 -0.41 -25.51
N ILE A 330 -17.88 -0.81 -26.63
CA ILE A 330 -17.00 0.05 -27.43
C ILE A 330 -17.80 1.15 -28.14
N GLU A 331 -18.97 0.82 -28.71
CA GLU A 331 -19.82 1.79 -29.40
C GLU A 331 -20.30 2.92 -28.46
N LEU A 332 -20.72 2.56 -27.24
CA LEU A 332 -21.29 3.51 -26.29
C LEU A 332 -20.24 4.26 -25.45
N TYR A 333 -19.15 3.60 -25.08
CA TYR A 333 -18.20 4.13 -24.10
C TYR A 333 -16.76 4.23 -24.62
N GLY A 334 -16.47 3.68 -25.80
CA GLY A 334 -15.12 3.61 -26.39
C GLY A 334 -14.17 2.61 -25.71
N SER A 335 -14.40 2.26 -24.44
CA SER A 335 -13.61 1.28 -23.70
C SER A 335 -14.33 0.72 -22.49
N TYR A 336 -13.95 -0.50 -22.06
CA TYR A 336 -14.36 -1.09 -20.77
C TYR A 336 -13.93 -0.26 -19.56
N ALA A 337 -12.89 0.58 -19.69
CA ALA A 337 -12.51 1.49 -18.62
C ALA A 337 -13.54 2.60 -18.45
N ASN A 338 -13.98 3.21 -19.54
CA ASN A 338 -15.02 4.24 -19.52
C ASN A 338 -16.40 3.68 -19.14
N ALA A 339 -16.74 2.48 -19.60
CA ALA A 339 -18.00 1.83 -19.25
C ALA A 339 -18.18 1.67 -17.73
N ARG A 340 -17.11 1.33 -17.01
CA ARG A 340 -17.11 1.21 -15.54
C ARG A 340 -17.36 2.53 -14.81
N ARG A 341 -17.33 3.68 -15.48
CA ARG A 341 -17.77 4.96 -14.90
C ARG A 341 -19.25 4.95 -14.52
N ILE A 342 -20.08 4.16 -15.19
CA ILE A 342 -21.49 4.01 -14.84
C ILE A 342 -21.64 3.34 -13.47
N HIS A 343 -20.91 2.26 -13.23
CA HIS A 343 -20.82 1.64 -11.91
C HIS A 343 -20.36 2.64 -10.83
N TYR A 344 -19.31 3.44 -11.07
CA TYR A 344 -18.86 4.43 -10.08
C TYR A 344 -19.91 5.53 -9.83
N LEU A 345 -20.63 5.96 -10.85
CA LEU A 345 -21.75 6.90 -10.69
C LEU A 345 -22.85 6.29 -9.81
N MET A 346 -23.19 5.02 -10.01
CA MET A 346 -24.15 4.31 -9.16
C MET A 346 -23.66 4.20 -7.71
N LYS A 347 -22.35 3.99 -7.51
CA LYS A 347 -21.70 4.00 -6.19
C LYS A 347 -21.82 5.37 -5.51
N GLU A 348 -21.55 6.47 -6.23
CA GLU A 348 -21.69 7.84 -5.71
C GLU A 348 -23.14 8.17 -5.31
N LEU A 349 -24.11 7.64 -6.05
CA LEU A 349 -25.54 7.77 -5.74
C LEU A 349 -25.99 6.86 -4.58
N GLY A 350 -25.09 6.09 -3.99
CA GLY A 350 -25.39 5.20 -2.87
C GLY A 350 -26.19 3.95 -3.25
N TRP A 351 -26.10 3.46 -4.50
CA TRP A 351 -26.82 2.26 -4.92
C TRP A 351 -26.20 0.97 -4.37
N PHE A 352 -24.96 1.03 -3.89
CA PHE A 352 -24.20 -0.14 -3.44
C PHE A 352 -23.92 -0.11 -1.95
N MET A 353 -24.09 -1.27 -1.33
CA MET A 353 -23.76 -1.54 0.06
C MET A 353 -22.65 -2.61 0.13
N TYR A 354 -21.80 -2.49 1.15
CA TYR A 354 -20.70 -3.39 1.41
C TYR A 354 -20.79 -3.88 2.85
N GLY A 355 -20.59 -5.18 3.07
CA GLY A 355 -20.68 -5.82 4.39
C GLY A 355 -19.37 -6.47 4.80
N GLU A 356 -19.46 -7.57 5.54
CA GLU A 356 -18.32 -8.41 5.92
C GLU A 356 -17.97 -9.42 4.82
N PRO A 357 -16.73 -9.96 4.79
CA PRO A 357 -16.39 -11.07 3.92
C PRO A 357 -17.35 -12.25 4.08
N LEU A 358 -17.63 -12.93 2.96
CA LEU A 358 -18.49 -14.09 2.91
C LEU A 358 -17.68 -15.34 2.58
N LEU A 359 -18.16 -16.50 3.00
CA LEU A 359 -17.71 -17.80 2.54
C LEU A 359 -18.67 -18.30 1.47
N LEU A 360 -18.16 -18.50 0.26
CA LEU A 360 -18.86 -19.10 -0.85
C LEU A 360 -18.40 -20.55 -1.01
N GLU A 361 -19.35 -21.46 -0.95
CA GLU A 361 -19.16 -22.87 -1.24
C GLU A 361 -19.94 -23.23 -2.51
N LEU A 362 -19.24 -23.78 -3.50
CA LEU A 362 -19.79 -24.10 -4.82
C LEU A 362 -19.39 -25.51 -5.19
N SER A 363 -20.35 -26.31 -5.61
CA SER A 363 -20.13 -27.56 -6.34
C SER A 363 -21.17 -27.65 -7.46
N LYS A 364 -21.18 -28.75 -8.19
CA LYS A 364 -22.15 -28.97 -9.26
C LYS A 364 -23.60 -28.92 -8.76
N ASP A 365 -23.87 -29.50 -7.58
CA ASP A 365 -25.22 -29.72 -7.05
C ASP A 365 -25.42 -29.06 -5.67
N TYR A 366 -24.45 -28.26 -5.21
CA TYR A 366 -24.53 -27.56 -3.93
C TYR A 366 -23.95 -26.15 -4.02
N PHE A 367 -24.67 -25.22 -3.41
CA PHE A 367 -24.26 -23.84 -3.24
C PHE A 367 -24.53 -23.43 -1.79
N SER A 368 -23.55 -22.81 -1.13
CA SER A 368 -23.83 -22.05 0.09
C SER A 368 -23.07 -20.73 0.12
N LEU A 369 -23.71 -19.71 0.70
CA LEU A 369 -23.11 -18.43 1.00
C LEU A 369 -23.35 -18.13 2.48
N ARG A 370 -22.27 -17.87 3.21
CA ARG A 370 -22.32 -17.65 4.66
C ARG A 370 -21.52 -16.42 5.03
N GLU A 371 -21.94 -15.70 6.07
CA GLU A 371 -21.10 -14.68 6.68
C GLU A 371 -19.85 -15.33 7.28
N LEU A 372 -18.66 -14.82 6.96
CA LEU A 372 -17.41 -15.46 7.39
C LEU A 372 -17.22 -15.41 8.91
N ALA A 373 -17.67 -14.32 9.57
CA ALA A 373 -17.46 -14.11 11.01
C ALA A 373 -18.50 -14.84 11.87
N SER A 374 -19.78 -14.78 11.50
CA SER A 374 -20.88 -15.35 12.29
C SER A 374 -21.22 -16.78 11.88
N GLY A 375 -20.80 -17.22 10.68
CA GLY A 375 -21.23 -18.49 10.08
C GLY A 375 -22.69 -18.51 9.64
N LYS A 376 -23.41 -17.38 9.76
CA LYS A 376 -24.81 -17.27 9.39
C LYS A 376 -24.99 -17.59 7.91
N VAL A 377 -25.87 -18.53 7.62
CA VAL A 377 -26.25 -18.89 6.25
C VAL A 377 -27.08 -17.77 5.65
N LEU A 378 -26.59 -17.20 4.55
CA LEU A 378 -27.29 -16.20 3.75
C LEU A 378 -28.08 -16.87 2.62
N LEU A 379 -27.51 -17.92 2.04
CA LEU A 379 -28.16 -18.75 1.03
C LEU A 379 -27.59 -20.15 1.10
N GLU A 380 -28.45 -21.15 0.96
CA GLU A 380 -28.06 -22.55 0.80
C GLU A 380 -29.01 -23.22 -0.18
N HIS A 381 -28.44 -23.95 -1.14
CA HIS A 381 -29.17 -24.78 -2.09
C HIS A 381 -28.46 -26.12 -2.20
N SER A 382 -29.18 -27.20 -1.90
CA SER A 382 -28.68 -28.58 -1.97
C SER A 382 -29.56 -29.40 -2.91
N GLY A 383 -29.03 -29.76 -4.08
CA GLY A 383 -29.67 -30.66 -5.03
C GLY A 383 -29.45 -32.12 -4.69
N GLY A 384 -29.95 -32.59 -3.53
CA GLY A 384 -30.15 -34.01 -3.17
C GLY A 384 -29.01 -35.04 -3.34
N GLY A 385 -27.82 -34.64 -3.80
CA GLY A 385 -26.70 -35.50 -4.19
C GLY A 385 -25.47 -35.35 -3.32
N ASN A 386 -24.51 -36.27 -3.50
CA ASN A 386 -23.30 -36.37 -2.70
C ASN A 386 -22.40 -35.13 -2.88
N HIS A 387 -21.92 -34.55 -1.78
CA HIS A 387 -21.15 -33.30 -1.71
C HIS A 387 -19.66 -33.45 -2.09
N ASP A 388 -19.36 -34.14 -3.18
CA ASP A 388 -17.97 -34.33 -3.63
C ASP A 388 -17.46 -33.09 -4.41
N ASN A 389 -16.23 -32.64 -4.14
CA ASN A 389 -15.55 -31.49 -4.77
C ASN A 389 -16.17 -30.10 -4.54
N ILE A 390 -16.49 -29.75 -3.29
CA ILE A 390 -16.89 -28.37 -2.93
C ILE A 390 -15.71 -27.40 -3.07
N PHE A 391 -15.81 -26.47 -4.00
CA PHE A 391 -14.96 -25.29 -4.11
C PHE A 391 -15.34 -24.27 -3.04
N ARG A 392 -14.41 -23.97 -2.12
CA ARG A 392 -14.61 -22.98 -1.05
C ARG A 392 -13.77 -21.75 -1.30
N VAL A 393 -14.38 -20.57 -1.27
CA VAL A 393 -13.67 -19.30 -1.47
C VAL A 393 -14.21 -18.19 -0.61
N ILE A 394 -13.32 -17.30 -0.17
CA ILE A 394 -13.70 -16.06 0.52
C ILE A 394 -14.08 -15.03 -0.53
N VAL A 395 -15.25 -14.43 -0.36
CA VAL A 395 -15.77 -13.36 -1.20
C VAL A 395 -15.68 -12.04 -0.44
N TYR A 396 -14.87 -11.12 -0.96
CA TYR A 396 -14.58 -9.86 -0.28
C TYR A 396 -15.62 -8.78 -0.61
N PRO A 397 -16.00 -7.95 0.36
CA PRO A 397 -16.89 -6.83 0.13
C PRO A 397 -16.19 -5.71 -0.65
N GLY A 398 -16.86 -5.25 -1.71
CA GLY A 398 -16.42 -4.13 -2.54
C GLY A 398 -15.45 -4.51 -3.64
N GLU A 399 -15.21 -3.57 -4.55
CA GLU A 399 -14.48 -3.85 -5.76
C GLU A 399 -12.96 -3.75 -5.56
N HIS A 400 -12.20 -4.52 -6.34
CA HIS A 400 -10.75 -4.30 -6.44
C HIS A 400 -10.45 -3.04 -7.27
N ILE A 401 -10.57 -1.89 -6.63
CA ILE A 401 -10.25 -0.58 -7.20
C ILE A 401 -8.92 -0.07 -6.64
N ASP A 402 -8.08 0.38 -7.56
CA ASP A 402 -6.93 1.21 -7.30
C ASP A 402 -7.43 2.63 -7.01
N GLU A 403 -7.30 3.12 -5.77
CA GLU A 403 -7.78 4.45 -5.37
C GLU A 403 -7.17 5.58 -6.24
N ASP A 404 -5.95 5.39 -6.77
CA ASP A 404 -5.32 6.35 -7.71
C ASP A 404 -6.01 6.36 -9.10
N ASN A 405 -6.79 5.32 -9.42
CA ASN A 405 -7.63 5.30 -10.61
C ASN A 405 -9.02 5.88 -10.36
N GLU A 406 -9.52 5.97 -9.11
CA GLU A 406 -10.77 6.67 -8.84
C GLU A 406 -10.65 8.13 -9.35
N GLU A 407 -9.56 8.84 -9.04
CA GLU A 407 -9.33 10.21 -9.53
C GLU A 407 -9.24 10.33 -11.07
N THR A 408 -8.77 9.30 -11.80
CA THR A 408 -8.74 9.33 -13.27
C THR A 408 -10.08 8.97 -13.91
N TYR A 409 -10.94 8.21 -13.22
CA TYR A 409 -12.33 8.01 -13.65
C TYR A 409 -13.17 9.30 -13.48
N PHE A 410 -12.80 10.18 -12.56
CA PHE A 410 -13.47 11.48 -12.33
C PHE A 410 -12.89 12.65 -13.15
N TYR A 411 -11.73 12.47 -13.80
CA TYR A 411 -11.22 13.43 -14.78
C TYR A 411 -12.14 13.44 -16.01
N ARG A 412 -12.95 14.50 -16.13
CA ARG A 412 -13.90 14.76 -17.21
C ARG A 412 -13.16 15.09 -18.52
N PRO A 413 -13.12 14.20 -19.54
CA PRO A 413 -12.74 14.61 -20.87
C PRO A 413 -13.94 15.35 -21.48
N SER A 414 -13.70 16.49 -22.10
CA SER A 414 -14.70 17.49 -22.54
C SER A 414 -15.66 17.05 -23.66
N ARG A 415 -15.97 15.76 -23.83
CA ARG A 415 -16.77 15.25 -24.97
C ARG A 415 -17.65 14.01 -24.69
N LEU A 416 -17.91 13.62 -23.44
CA LEU A 416 -18.66 12.39 -23.09
C LEU A 416 -19.99 12.63 -22.35
N TYR A 417 -20.63 13.79 -22.54
CA TYR A 417 -22.00 14.04 -22.09
C TYR A 417 -22.91 14.31 -23.27
#